data_AF-A0A508T2I0-F1
#
_entry.id   AF-A0A508T2I0-F1
#
_cell.length_a   1.000
_cell.length_b   1.000
_cell.length_c   1.000
_cell.angle_alpha   90.00
_cell.angle_beta   90.00
_cell.angle_gamma   90.00
#
_symmetry.space_group_name_H-M   'P 1'
#
loop_
_entity.id
_entity.type
_entity.pdbx_description
1 polymer ?
#
loop_
_entity_poly.entity_id
_entity_poly.type
_entity_poly.pdbx_seq_one_letter_code
_entity_poly.pdbx_strand_id
1 'polypeptide(L)'
;MPDDDGLLASLRYLFADIIGDEDEGPPVLPDACPAHLGPAVSGAIHLMIEYQSTSYAQLYVDRLNRFVGRRGVDDAMLADIAQLLAQRMAYEDPIRIAQLKLGEVNAAGGLTARSADDIKKFRLDELIDALPAVIADPILGMLDWFGWRHRRVSIRFSANSRFSVRRLRIEAGLKRWRLFSIRYAKERVWVERWLHMIDRSLTKQPAAATAVIQTATMISGYGDRYRQGIADWHAIIDGLAKPTFDGVLALPDLAAAITEARAAIMPDPRQAALKRKIAEIRARVPQAAS
;
A
#
# COMPACT_ATOMS: atom_id res chain seq x y z
N MET A 1 32.41 -6.18 23.56
CA MET A 1 31.06 -5.62 23.81
C MET A 1 30.78 -4.66 22.68
N PRO A 2 29.69 -4.80 21.91
CA PRO A 2 29.31 -3.79 20.94
C PRO A 2 28.70 -2.57 21.67
N ASP A 3 28.92 -1.38 21.12
CA ASP A 3 28.50 -0.08 21.67
C ASP A 3 26.97 0.05 21.75
N ASP A 4 26.39 -0.20 22.93
CA ASP A 4 24.98 0.05 23.22
C ASP A 4 24.65 1.57 23.19
N ASP A 5 25.62 2.44 23.47
CA ASP A 5 25.43 3.90 23.51
C ASP A 5 25.25 4.53 22.12
N GLY A 6 25.92 4.00 21.09
CA GLY A 6 25.78 4.48 19.71
C GLY A 6 24.39 4.17 19.14
N LEU A 7 23.88 2.97 19.42
CA LEU A 7 22.57 2.51 18.96
C LEU A 7 21.45 3.29 19.64
N LEU A 8 21.56 3.52 20.95
CA LEU A 8 20.61 4.35 21.71
C LEU A 8 20.63 5.82 21.27
N ALA A 9 21.79 6.37 20.90
CA ALA A 9 21.90 7.74 20.37
C ALA A 9 21.28 7.87 18.97
N SER A 10 21.50 6.90 18.07
CA SER A 10 20.85 6.84 16.76
C SER A 10 19.34 6.68 16.87
N LEU A 11 18.87 5.85 17.81
CA LEU A 11 17.44 5.72 18.12
C LEU A 11 16.87 7.03 18.66
N ARG A 12 17.57 7.72 19.58
CA ARG A 12 17.14 9.02 20.11
C ARG A 12 17.01 10.10 19.03
N TYR A 13 17.92 10.13 18.06
CA TYR A 13 17.87 11.07 16.94
C TYR A 13 16.72 10.72 15.98
N LEU A 14 16.51 9.44 15.69
CA LEU A 14 15.32 8.92 14.98
C LEU A 14 14.01 9.28 15.72
N PHE A 15 14.05 9.36 17.05
CA PHE A 15 12.94 9.70 17.92
C PHE A 15 12.79 11.21 18.22
N ALA A 16 13.68 12.07 17.73
CA ALA A 16 13.53 13.53 17.87
C ALA A 16 12.58 14.10 16.80
N ASP A 17 12.62 13.57 15.57
CA ASP A 17 11.66 13.85 14.49
C ASP A 17 10.22 13.42 14.82
N ILE A 18 10.03 12.63 15.89
CA ILE A 18 8.74 12.17 16.37
C ILE A 18 7.91 13.30 17.01
N ILE A 19 8.50 14.42 17.46
CA ILE A 19 7.78 15.42 18.29
C ILE A 19 7.31 16.64 17.47
N GLY A 20 7.84 16.87 16.26
CA GLY A 20 7.75 18.19 15.59
C GLY A 20 6.60 18.45 14.60
N ASP A 21 5.65 17.54 14.42
CA ASP A 21 4.78 17.55 13.22
C ASP A 21 3.30 17.91 13.50
N GLU A 22 3.01 18.52 14.67
CA GLU A 22 1.63 18.83 15.10
C GLU A 22 1.16 20.27 14.79
N ASP A 23 2.03 21.13 14.23
CA ASP A 23 1.72 22.56 14.00
C ASP A 23 1.16 22.90 12.60
N GLU A 24 1.10 21.96 11.67
CA GLU A 24 0.49 22.19 10.35
C GLU A 24 -0.99 21.79 10.35
N GLY A 25 -1.86 22.73 9.96
CA GLY A 25 -3.29 22.48 9.76
C GLY A 25 -3.55 21.42 8.68
N PRO A 26 -4.76 20.82 8.65
CA PRO A 26 -5.08 19.78 7.67
C PRO A 26 -4.87 20.30 6.23
N PRO A 27 -4.30 19.48 5.34
CA PRO A 27 -4.02 19.91 3.98
C PRO A 27 -5.32 20.24 3.25
N VAL A 28 -5.25 21.24 2.37
CA VAL A 28 -6.41 21.73 1.62
C VAL A 28 -6.66 20.86 0.38
N LEU A 29 -7.92 20.78 -0.03
CA LEU A 29 -8.31 20.15 -1.29
C LEU A 29 -7.56 20.80 -2.47
N PRO A 30 -7.14 20.04 -3.50
CA PRO A 30 -6.61 20.64 -4.72
C PRO A 30 -7.59 21.64 -5.36
N ASP A 31 -7.11 22.85 -5.69
CA ASP A 31 -7.96 23.94 -6.24
C ASP A 31 -8.70 23.54 -7.52
N ALA A 32 -8.08 22.72 -8.36
CA ALA A 32 -8.65 22.24 -9.61
C ALA A 32 -9.40 20.89 -9.47
N CYS A 33 -9.63 20.41 -8.23
CA CYS A 33 -10.43 19.21 -8.00
C CYS A 33 -11.90 19.48 -8.34
N PRO A 34 -12.56 18.63 -9.14
CA PRO A 34 -13.99 18.74 -9.39
C PRO A 34 -14.79 18.75 -8.08
N ALA A 35 -15.75 19.67 -7.95
CA ALA A 35 -16.50 19.89 -6.71
C ALA A 35 -17.20 18.63 -6.18
N HIS A 36 -17.70 17.77 -7.07
CA HIS A 36 -18.37 16.52 -6.71
C HIS A 36 -17.43 15.46 -6.11
N LEU A 37 -16.11 15.56 -6.34
CA LEU A 37 -15.10 14.69 -5.72
C LEU A 37 -14.61 15.21 -4.37
N GLY A 38 -14.93 16.47 -4.02
CA GLY A 38 -14.52 17.12 -2.79
C GLY A 38 -14.75 16.30 -1.52
N PRO A 39 -15.96 15.73 -1.30
CA PRO A 39 -16.22 14.90 -0.12
C PRO A 39 -15.36 13.63 -0.05
N ALA A 40 -15.11 12.97 -1.19
CA ALA A 40 -14.30 11.75 -1.23
C ALA A 40 -12.83 12.03 -0.93
N VAL A 41 -12.27 13.09 -1.53
CA VAL A 41 -10.88 13.50 -1.31
C VAL A 41 -10.68 14.03 0.12
N SER A 42 -11.63 14.81 0.64
CA SER A 42 -11.63 15.25 2.05
C SER A 42 -11.67 14.06 3.01
N GLY A 43 -12.54 13.08 2.75
CA GLY A 43 -12.58 11.84 3.53
C GLY A 43 -11.24 11.08 3.50
N ALA A 44 -10.57 11.04 2.35
CA ALA A 44 -9.24 10.45 2.23
C ALA A 44 -8.17 11.23 3.00
N ILE A 45 -8.22 12.58 3.00
CA ILE A 45 -7.32 13.42 3.80
C ILE A 45 -7.50 13.11 5.29
N HIS A 46 -8.73 13.11 5.80
CA HIS A 46 -9.02 12.76 7.20
C HIS A 46 -8.53 11.35 7.55
N LEU A 47 -8.73 10.39 6.65
CA LEU A 47 -8.21 9.03 6.81
C LEU A 47 -6.68 9.04 6.93
N MET A 48 -5.95 9.79 6.12
CA MET A 48 -4.47 9.86 6.20
C MET A 48 -3.98 10.51 7.49
N ILE A 49 -4.67 11.55 7.98
CA ILE A 49 -4.36 12.20 9.26
C ILE A 49 -4.53 11.22 10.42
N GLU A 50 -5.67 10.53 10.46
CA GLU A 50 -5.96 9.52 11.48
C GLU A 50 -5.01 8.33 11.39
N TYR A 51 -4.71 7.89 10.17
CA TYR A 51 -3.79 6.81 9.89
C TYR A 51 -2.40 7.13 10.42
N GLN A 52 -1.86 8.31 10.07
CA GLN A 52 -0.46 8.68 10.34
C GLN A 52 -0.30 10.09 10.91
N SER A 53 -0.40 11.12 10.06
CA SER A 53 -0.09 12.53 10.38
C SER A 53 -0.64 13.48 9.30
N THR A 54 -0.63 14.78 9.59
CA THR A 54 -0.93 15.84 8.60
C THR A 54 0.04 15.80 7.43
N SER A 55 1.35 15.68 7.69
CA SER A 55 2.37 15.55 6.64
C SER A 55 2.13 14.35 5.71
N TYR A 56 1.61 13.24 6.24
CA TYR A 56 1.26 12.08 5.43
C TYR A 56 0.01 12.31 4.57
N ALA A 57 -0.94 13.11 5.06
CA ALA A 57 -2.08 13.55 4.28
C ALA A 57 -1.67 14.53 3.17
N GLN A 58 -0.70 15.43 3.43
CA GLN A 58 -0.14 16.30 2.40
C GLN A 58 0.52 15.47 1.29
N LEU A 59 1.27 14.42 1.64
CA LEU A 59 1.85 13.50 0.65
C LEU A 59 0.80 12.83 -0.25
N TYR A 60 -0.39 12.52 0.29
CA TYR A 60 -1.52 12.03 -0.51
C TYR A 60 -2.01 13.09 -1.50
N VAL A 61 -2.20 14.32 -1.02
CA VAL A 61 -2.63 15.47 -1.85
C VAL A 61 -1.61 15.76 -2.95
N ASP A 62 -0.32 15.78 -2.64
CA ASP A 62 0.77 16.01 -3.60
C ASP A 62 0.79 14.98 -4.73
N ARG A 63 0.51 13.72 -4.40
CA ARG A 63 0.40 12.63 -5.40
C ARG A 63 -0.83 12.80 -6.27
N LEU A 64 -1.97 13.13 -5.68
CA LEU A 64 -3.22 13.35 -6.40
C LEU A 64 -3.12 14.56 -7.35
N ASN A 65 -2.46 15.63 -6.90
CA ASN A 65 -2.21 16.86 -7.68
C ASN A 65 -1.52 16.61 -9.03
N ARG A 66 -0.78 15.51 -9.19
CA ARG A 66 -0.15 15.14 -10.47
C ARG A 66 -1.15 14.80 -11.57
N PHE A 67 -2.40 14.53 -11.21
CA PHE A 67 -3.47 14.10 -12.12
C PHE A 67 -4.65 15.06 -12.17
N VAL A 68 -4.82 15.91 -11.15
CA VAL A 68 -5.85 16.96 -11.13
C VAL A 68 -5.64 17.93 -12.30
N GLY A 69 -6.69 18.17 -13.09
CA GLY A 69 -6.64 19.07 -14.26
C GLY A 69 -5.75 18.59 -15.41
N ARG A 70 -5.19 17.38 -15.33
CA ARG A 70 -4.32 16.84 -16.36
C ARG A 70 -5.12 16.44 -17.59
N ARG A 71 -4.65 16.86 -18.78
CA ARG A 71 -5.27 16.47 -20.06
C ARG A 71 -5.29 14.94 -20.21
N GLY A 72 -6.47 14.40 -20.52
CA GLY A 72 -6.69 12.97 -20.69
C GLY A 72 -7.07 12.22 -19.41
N VAL A 73 -7.14 12.91 -18.26
CA VAL A 73 -7.75 12.40 -17.04
C VAL A 73 -9.15 12.99 -16.93
N ASP A 74 -10.17 12.13 -16.98
CA ASP A 74 -11.55 12.54 -16.70
C ASP A 74 -11.88 12.39 -15.20
N ASP A 75 -13.04 12.89 -14.80
CA ASP A 75 -13.48 12.91 -13.40
C ASP A 75 -13.59 11.48 -12.82
N ALA A 76 -13.96 10.49 -13.64
CA ALA A 76 -14.07 9.10 -13.21
C ALA A 76 -12.69 8.48 -12.94
N MET A 77 -11.71 8.71 -13.82
CA MET A 77 -10.32 8.31 -13.61
C MET A 77 -9.73 8.99 -12.38
N LEU A 78 -10.01 10.29 -12.18
CA LEU A 78 -9.52 11.01 -11.02
C LEU A 78 -10.13 10.46 -9.71
N ALA A 79 -11.42 10.13 -9.72
CA ALA A 79 -12.09 9.48 -8.60
C ALA A 79 -11.46 8.11 -8.27
N ASP A 80 -11.22 7.28 -9.30
CA ASP A 80 -10.57 5.98 -9.15
C ASP A 80 -9.15 6.12 -8.59
N ILE A 81 -8.35 7.07 -9.10
CA ILE A 81 -7.01 7.35 -8.60
C ILE A 81 -7.08 7.78 -7.13
N ALA A 82 -7.96 8.73 -6.79
CA ALA A 82 -8.10 9.24 -5.43
C ALA A 82 -8.47 8.13 -4.44
N GLN A 83 -9.44 7.30 -4.79
CA GLN A 83 -9.92 6.20 -3.96
C GLN A 83 -8.86 5.10 -3.81
N LEU A 84 -8.28 4.62 -4.92
CA LEU A 84 -7.31 3.53 -4.89
C LEU A 84 -6.00 3.99 -4.22
N LEU A 85 -5.55 5.21 -4.48
CA LEU A 85 -4.37 5.78 -3.81
C LEU A 85 -4.58 5.84 -2.29
N ALA A 86 -5.74 6.30 -1.83
CA ALA A 86 -6.05 6.33 -0.40
C ALA A 86 -6.01 4.92 0.22
N GLN A 87 -6.61 3.92 -0.45
CA GLN A 87 -6.58 2.53 0.00
C GLN A 87 -5.16 1.96 0.05
N ARG A 88 -4.29 2.33 -0.90
CA ARG A 88 -2.90 1.86 -0.97
C ARG A 88 -2.00 2.56 0.04
N MET A 89 -2.27 3.82 0.34
CA MET A 89 -1.53 4.60 1.35
C MET A 89 -1.96 4.27 2.78
N ALA A 90 -3.22 3.89 3.01
CA ALA A 90 -3.75 3.47 4.32
C ALA A 90 -4.00 1.95 4.37
N TYR A 91 -2.95 1.15 4.16
CA TYR A 91 -3.04 -0.30 4.20
C TYR A 91 -3.23 -0.86 5.63
N GLU A 92 -3.84 -2.05 5.72
CA GLU A 92 -4.02 -2.76 6.99
C GLU A 92 -2.69 -3.39 7.47
N ASP A 93 -2.11 -2.76 8.48
CA ASP A 93 -1.03 -3.31 9.31
C ASP A 93 -1.50 -3.50 10.76
N PRO A 94 -0.72 -4.18 11.62
CA PRO A 94 -1.09 -4.39 13.02
C PRO A 94 -1.43 -3.09 13.75
N ILE A 95 -0.72 -2.00 13.46
CA ILE A 95 -0.96 -0.68 14.05
C ILE A 95 -2.34 -0.15 13.64
N ARG A 96 -2.69 -0.24 12.34
CA ARG A 96 -3.97 0.22 11.82
C ARG A 96 -5.13 -0.62 12.35
N ILE A 97 -4.94 -1.93 12.47
CA ILE A 97 -5.95 -2.81 13.08
C ILE A 97 -6.18 -2.41 14.55
N ALA A 98 -5.11 -2.08 15.28
CA ALA A 98 -5.24 -1.58 16.64
C ALA A 98 -5.96 -0.21 16.69
N GLN A 99 -5.66 0.72 15.78
CA GLN A 99 -6.36 2.01 15.65
C GLN A 99 -7.86 1.81 15.37
N LEU A 100 -8.22 0.96 14.41
CA LEU A 100 -9.61 0.65 14.06
C LEU A 100 -10.36 0.05 15.26
N LYS A 101 -9.73 -0.89 15.97
CA LYS A 101 -10.33 -1.51 17.17
C LYS A 101 -10.52 -0.52 18.31
N LEU A 102 -9.62 0.43 18.49
CA LEU A 102 -9.82 1.52 19.46
C LEU A 102 -10.93 2.48 19.03
N GLY A 103 -11.04 2.76 17.73
CA GLY A 103 -12.13 3.54 17.16
C GLY A 103 -13.50 2.94 17.46
N GLU A 104 -13.66 1.62 17.26
CA GLU A 104 -14.88 0.88 17.61
C GLU A 104 -15.25 1.06 19.09
N VAL A 105 -14.28 0.94 20.01
CA VAL A 105 -14.51 1.10 21.45
C VAL A 105 -14.95 2.53 21.80
N ASN A 106 -14.31 3.52 21.21
CA ASN A 106 -14.63 4.93 21.45
C ASN A 106 -16.03 5.27 20.93
N ALA A 107 -16.37 4.81 19.72
CA ALA A 107 -17.69 4.99 19.13
C ALA A 107 -18.80 4.31 19.94
N ALA A 108 -18.50 3.18 20.60
CA ALA A 108 -19.44 2.46 21.45
C ALA A 108 -19.57 3.01 22.88
N GLY A 109 -18.92 4.14 23.21
CA GLY A 109 -19.00 4.75 24.54
C GLY A 109 -18.18 4.04 25.62
N GLY A 110 -17.24 3.17 25.24
CA GLY A 110 -16.33 2.48 26.16
C GLY A 110 -16.44 0.95 26.12
N LEU A 111 -15.80 0.29 27.11
CA LEU A 111 -15.67 -1.18 27.22
C LEU A 111 -16.99 -1.96 27.39
N THR A 112 -18.12 -1.27 27.50
CA THR A 112 -19.44 -1.85 27.78
C THR A 112 -20.03 -2.58 26.57
N ALA A 113 -19.57 -2.26 25.35
CA ALA A 113 -19.87 -3.05 24.16
C ALA A 113 -18.77 -4.10 23.95
N ARG A 114 -19.15 -5.39 23.99
CA ARG A 114 -18.24 -6.49 23.59
C ARG A 114 -17.88 -6.30 22.12
N SER A 115 -16.69 -5.77 21.83
CA SER A 115 -16.15 -5.79 20.46
C SER A 115 -15.81 -7.25 20.12
N ALA A 116 -16.28 -7.70 18.96
CA ALA A 116 -15.94 -9.04 18.47
C ALA A 116 -14.42 -9.16 18.35
N ASP A 117 -13.88 -10.26 18.88
CA ASP A 117 -12.46 -10.60 18.76
C ASP A 117 -12.11 -10.70 17.27
N ASP A 118 -11.12 -9.91 16.83
CA ASP A 118 -10.58 -10.03 15.49
C ASP A 118 -9.27 -10.80 15.54
N ILE A 119 -9.29 -12.04 15.05
CA ILE A 119 -8.13 -12.92 15.01
C ILE A 119 -7.51 -12.81 13.62
N LYS A 120 -6.42 -12.05 13.52
CA LYS A 120 -5.69 -11.86 12.26
C LYS A 120 -4.47 -12.77 12.23
N LYS A 121 -4.35 -13.56 11.17
CA LYS A 121 -3.23 -14.48 10.95
C LYS A 121 -2.13 -13.79 10.17
N PHE A 122 -1.13 -13.28 10.86
CA PHE A 122 0.06 -12.70 10.24
C PHE A 122 1.14 -13.75 10.06
N ARG A 123 2.10 -13.49 9.18
CA ARG A 123 3.35 -14.22 9.20
C ARG A 123 4.40 -13.46 9.99
N LEU A 124 5.36 -14.18 10.58
CA LEU A 124 6.40 -13.55 11.39
C LEU A 124 7.23 -12.54 10.59
N ASP A 125 7.56 -12.86 9.34
CA ASP A 125 8.21 -11.92 8.41
C ASP A 125 7.43 -10.62 8.23
N GLU A 126 6.09 -10.64 8.28
CA GLU A 126 5.25 -9.44 8.14
C GLU A 126 5.20 -8.59 9.41
N LEU A 127 5.23 -9.26 10.57
CA LEU A 127 5.32 -8.56 11.85
C LEU A 127 6.67 -7.87 11.99
N ILE A 128 7.73 -8.52 11.49
CA ILE A 128 9.07 -7.97 11.49
C ILE A 128 9.21 -6.88 10.41
N ASP A 129 8.60 -7.04 9.24
CA ASP A 129 8.52 -6.00 8.21
C ASP A 129 7.75 -4.75 8.69
N ALA A 130 6.95 -4.86 9.76
CA ALA A 130 6.27 -3.74 10.41
C ALA A 130 7.18 -2.96 11.39
N LEU A 131 8.37 -3.48 11.71
CA LEU A 131 9.36 -2.84 12.59
C LEU A 131 10.35 -1.99 11.78
N PRO A 132 10.99 -0.98 12.40
CA PRO A 132 12.11 -0.24 11.81
C PRO A 132 13.22 -1.19 11.32
N ALA A 133 13.82 -0.90 10.16
CA ALA A 133 14.85 -1.75 9.54
C ALA A 133 15.99 -2.14 10.52
N VAL A 134 16.43 -1.20 11.36
CA VAL A 134 17.49 -1.40 12.37
C VAL A 134 17.15 -2.49 13.40
N ILE A 135 15.86 -2.69 13.68
CA ILE A 135 15.36 -3.73 14.59
C ILE A 135 14.99 -5.00 13.82
N ALA A 136 14.46 -4.83 12.59
CA ALA A 136 14.04 -5.93 11.74
C ALA A 136 15.20 -6.84 11.32
N ASP A 137 16.33 -6.26 10.89
CA ASP A 137 17.49 -7.01 10.37
C ASP A 137 18.09 -8.04 11.35
N PRO A 138 18.40 -7.70 12.62
CA PRO A 138 18.91 -8.69 13.58
C PRO A 138 17.87 -9.76 13.94
N ILE A 139 16.59 -9.41 13.96
CA ILE A 139 15.50 -10.35 14.27
C ILE A 139 15.26 -11.31 13.10
N LEU A 140 15.33 -10.83 11.85
CA LEU A 140 15.25 -11.67 10.65
C LEU A 140 16.39 -12.69 10.61
N GLY A 141 17.63 -12.28 10.94
CA GLY A 141 18.77 -13.19 11.03
C GLY A 141 18.59 -14.28 12.09
N MET A 142 18.01 -13.94 13.24
CA MET A 142 17.66 -14.91 14.28
C MET A 142 16.54 -15.86 13.81
N LEU A 143 15.47 -15.35 13.19
CA LEU A 143 14.38 -16.20 12.69
C LEU A 143 14.80 -17.11 11.53
N ASP A 144 15.76 -16.68 10.70
CA ASP A 144 16.36 -17.52 9.67
C ASP A 144 17.10 -18.69 10.28
N TRP A 145 17.90 -18.43 11.30
CA TRP A 145 18.62 -19.48 12.03
C TRP A 145 17.65 -20.51 12.64
N PHE A 146 16.53 -20.07 13.20
CA PHE A 146 15.51 -20.98 13.75
C PHE A 146 14.52 -21.55 12.70
N GLY A 147 14.63 -21.16 11.43
CA GLY A 147 13.72 -21.59 10.36
C GLY A 147 12.27 -21.09 10.53
N TRP A 148 12.06 -20.05 11.33
CA TRP A 148 10.73 -19.56 11.70
C TRP A 148 10.25 -18.39 10.84
N ARG A 149 11.08 -17.90 9.91
CA ARG A 149 10.77 -16.75 9.04
C ARG A 149 9.38 -16.82 8.39
N HIS A 150 8.92 -18.03 8.06
CA HIS A 150 7.66 -18.29 7.36
C HIS A 150 6.52 -18.78 8.27
N ARG A 151 6.73 -18.82 9.60
CA ARG A 151 5.69 -19.27 10.55
C ARG A 151 4.54 -18.28 10.60
N ARG A 152 3.32 -18.82 10.61
CA ARG A 152 2.08 -18.05 10.80
C ARG A 152 1.81 -17.89 12.29
N VAL A 153 1.54 -16.66 12.71
CA VAL A 153 1.15 -16.30 14.07
C VAL A 153 -0.24 -15.69 14.04
N SER A 154 -1.14 -16.23 14.84
CA SER A 154 -2.45 -15.61 15.08
C SER A 154 -2.32 -14.55 16.16
N ILE A 155 -2.56 -13.29 15.82
CA ILE A 155 -2.68 -12.21 16.79
C ILE A 155 -4.16 -11.94 17.01
N ARG A 156 -4.59 -12.01 18.27
CA ARG A 156 -5.93 -11.65 18.69
C ARG A 156 -5.95 -10.17 19.05
N PHE A 157 -6.72 -9.39 18.30
CA PHE A 157 -7.05 -8.01 18.62
C PHE A 157 -8.42 -8.03 19.31
N SER A 158 -8.39 -7.87 20.62
CA SER A 158 -9.59 -7.89 21.47
C SER A 158 -9.67 -6.60 22.24
N ALA A 159 -10.87 -6.05 22.37
CA ALA A 159 -11.16 -4.88 23.18
C ALA A 159 -11.96 -5.25 24.46
N ASN A 160 -11.99 -6.53 24.83
CA ASN A 160 -12.86 -7.06 25.89
C ASN A 160 -12.34 -6.87 27.32
N SER A 161 -11.16 -6.28 27.52
CA SER A 161 -10.61 -5.97 28.85
C SER A 161 -9.78 -4.69 28.83
N ARG A 162 -9.67 -4.03 30.00
CA ARG A 162 -8.83 -2.84 30.21
C ARG A 162 -7.38 -3.09 29.82
N PHE A 163 -6.87 -4.31 30.07
CA PHE A 163 -5.51 -4.68 29.68
C PHE A 163 -5.37 -4.76 28.15
N SER A 164 -6.33 -5.37 27.45
CA SER A 164 -6.37 -5.45 26.00
C SER A 164 -6.43 -4.07 25.36
N VAL A 165 -7.29 -3.18 25.86
CA VAL A 165 -7.39 -1.80 25.37
C VAL A 165 -6.10 -1.02 25.64
N ARG A 166 -5.45 -1.21 26.80
CA ARG A 166 -4.14 -0.60 27.07
C ARG A 166 -3.08 -1.08 26.06
N ARG A 167 -3.05 -2.37 25.76
CA ARG A 167 -2.17 -2.94 24.73
C ARG A 167 -2.46 -2.36 23.35
N LEU A 168 -3.73 -2.29 22.93
CA LEU A 168 -4.12 -1.69 21.65
C LEU A 168 -3.70 -0.22 21.57
N ARG A 169 -3.79 0.54 22.67
CA ARG A 169 -3.30 1.94 22.73
C ARG A 169 -1.80 2.04 22.53
N ILE A 170 -1.03 1.13 23.13
CA ILE A 170 0.42 1.07 22.92
C ILE A 170 0.70 0.75 21.45
N GLU A 171 0.08 -0.29 20.89
CA GLU A 171 0.25 -0.69 19.48
C GLU A 171 -0.15 0.43 18.51
N ALA A 172 -1.28 1.11 18.73
CA ALA A 172 -1.71 2.26 17.93
C ALA A 172 -0.78 3.48 18.09
N GLY A 173 -0.18 3.66 19.27
CA GLY A 173 0.83 4.70 19.53
C GLY A 173 2.12 4.51 18.72
N LEU A 174 2.38 3.30 18.23
CA LEU A 174 3.51 3.01 17.34
C LEU A 174 3.28 3.50 15.90
N LYS A 175 2.21 4.25 15.61
CA LYS A 175 1.95 4.81 14.26
C LYS A 175 3.16 5.54 13.67
N ARG A 176 3.91 6.29 14.47
CA ARG A 176 5.12 7.00 13.98
C ARG A 176 6.22 6.03 13.50
N TRP A 177 6.29 4.83 14.07
CA TRP A 177 7.25 3.80 13.67
C TRP A 177 6.91 3.15 12.33
N ARG A 178 5.65 3.24 11.89
CA ARG A 178 5.19 2.71 10.60
C ARG A 178 6.02 3.24 9.43
N LEU A 179 6.39 4.53 9.43
CA LEU A 179 7.15 5.14 8.33
C LEU A 179 8.57 4.60 8.20
N PHE A 180 9.09 3.94 9.24
CA PHE A 180 10.39 3.29 9.23
C PHE A 180 10.31 1.80 8.89
N SER A 181 9.10 1.27 8.72
CA SER A 181 8.87 -0.13 8.45
C SER A 181 9.30 -0.53 7.04
N ILE A 182 9.85 -1.75 6.90
CA ILE A 182 10.19 -2.33 5.60
C ILE A 182 8.95 -2.41 4.71
N ARG A 183 7.79 -2.74 5.30
CA ARG A 183 6.51 -2.76 4.61
C ARG A 183 6.19 -1.40 4.01
N TYR A 184 6.31 -0.32 4.78
CA TYR A 184 6.07 1.04 4.28
C TYR A 184 6.99 1.39 3.11
N ALA A 185 8.28 1.07 3.20
CA ALA A 185 9.23 1.33 2.12
C ALA A 185 8.82 0.62 0.82
N LYS A 186 8.42 -0.66 0.90
CA LYS A 186 7.92 -1.44 -0.24
C LYS A 186 6.64 -0.84 -0.85
N GLU A 187 5.66 -0.51 0.01
CA GLU A 187 4.38 0.08 -0.43
C GLU A 187 4.60 1.45 -1.10
N ARG A 188 5.47 2.29 -0.53
CA ARG A 188 5.82 3.60 -1.11
C ARG A 188 6.43 3.45 -2.50
N VAL A 189 7.42 2.56 -2.66
CA VAL A 189 8.06 2.32 -3.97
C VAL A 189 7.04 1.80 -4.99
N TRP A 190 6.17 0.88 -4.57
CA TRP A 190 5.13 0.34 -5.43
C TRP A 190 4.10 1.41 -5.84
N VAL A 191 3.62 2.25 -4.91
CA VAL A 191 2.68 3.34 -5.20
C VAL A 191 3.27 4.32 -6.22
N GLU A 192 4.51 4.78 -6.02
CA GLU A 192 5.15 5.70 -6.97
C GLU A 192 5.32 5.05 -8.35
N ARG A 193 5.68 3.76 -8.39
CA ARG A 193 5.78 3.03 -9.66
C ARG A 193 4.42 2.90 -10.34
N TRP A 194 3.34 2.67 -9.60
CA TRP A 194 1.99 2.60 -10.15
C TRP A 194 1.53 3.95 -10.71
N LEU A 195 1.70 5.04 -9.96
CA LEU A 195 1.41 6.40 -10.45
C LEU A 195 2.23 6.74 -11.70
N HIS A 196 3.50 6.34 -11.74
CA HIS A 196 4.34 6.50 -12.91
C HIS A 196 3.84 5.70 -14.12
N MET A 197 3.32 4.48 -13.92
CA MET A 197 2.72 3.71 -15.02
C MET A 197 1.43 4.34 -15.55
N ILE A 198 0.62 4.96 -14.68
CA ILE A 198 -0.57 5.72 -15.12
C ILE A 198 -0.13 6.91 -15.99
N ASP A 199 0.85 7.67 -15.53
CA ASP A 199 1.45 8.79 -16.27
C ASP A 199 1.94 8.37 -17.67
N ARG A 200 2.73 7.28 -17.74
CA ARG A 200 3.21 6.75 -19.03
C ARG A 200 2.06 6.26 -19.92
N SER A 201 1.04 5.64 -19.35
CA SER A 201 -0.15 5.20 -20.08
C SER A 201 -0.88 6.38 -20.70
N LEU A 202 -1.14 7.45 -19.93
CA LEU A 202 -1.79 8.68 -20.42
C LEU A 202 -1.03 9.34 -21.58
N THR A 203 0.29 9.20 -21.65
CA THR A 203 1.09 9.77 -22.75
C THR A 203 1.20 8.84 -23.96
N LYS A 204 1.35 7.53 -23.75
CA LYS A 204 1.69 6.58 -24.82
C LYS A 204 0.50 5.77 -25.33
N GLN A 205 -0.42 5.40 -24.44
CA GLN A 205 -1.61 4.59 -24.72
C GLN A 205 -2.81 5.06 -23.88
N PRO A 206 -3.39 6.25 -24.13
CA PRO A 206 -4.42 6.83 -23.26
C PRO A 206 -5.62 5.91 -23.02
N ALA A 207 -6.01 5.11 -24.03
CA ALA A 207 -7.09 4.14 -23.93
C ALA A 207 -6.85 3.05 -22.88
N ALA A 208 -5.60 2.82 -22.45
CA ALA A 208 -5.24 1.86 -21.42
C ALA A 208 -5.10 2.48 -20.02
N ALA A 209 -5.29 3.80 -19.84
CA ALA A 209 -5.10 4.48 -18.57
C ALA A 209 -5.97 3.88 -17.45
N THR A 210 -7.28 3.73 -17.69
CA THR A 210 -8.20 3.12 -16.72
C THR A 210 -7.80 1.68 -16.37
N ALA A 211 -7.39 0.88 -17.35
CA ALA A 211 -6.95 -0.49 -17.11
C ALA A 211 -5.72 -0.54 -16.19
N VAL A 212 -4.76 0.40 -16.38
CA VAL A 212 -3.58 0.56 -15.52
C VAL A 212 -3.96 1.05 -14.13
N ILE A 213 -4.85 2.03 -14.00
CA ILE A 213 -5.36 2.51 -12.69
C ILE A 213 -5.93 1.33 -11.90
N GLN A 214 -6.79 0.52 -12.53
CA GLN A 214 -7.49 -0.60 -11.91
C GLN A 214 -6.55 -1.76 -11.49
N THR A 215 -5.29 -1.78 -11.93
CA THR A 215 -4.32 -2.79 -11.46
C THR A 215 -4.03 -2.69 -9.96
N ALA A 216 -4.26 -1.53 -9.32
CA ALA A 216 -4.08 -1.38 -7.87
C ALA A 216 -5.03 -2.30 -7.05
N THR A 217 -6.17 -2.70 -7.63
CA THR A 217 -7.12 -3.63 -6.98
C THR A 217 -6.57 -5.05 -6.83
N MET A 218 -5.50 -5.40 -7.56
CA MET A 218 -4.85 -6.72 -7.47
C MET A 218 -4.15 -6.94 -6.14
N ILE A 219 -3.82 -5.85 -5.44
CA ILE A 219 -3.08 -5.90 -4.18
C ILE A 219 -4.08 -5.70 -3.06
N SER A 220 -4.10 -6.64 -2.11
CA SER A 220 -5.08 -6.58 -1.02
C SER A 220 -4.57 -7.31 0.21
N GLY A 221 -4.86 -6.73 1.37
CA GLY A 221 -4.63 -7.35 2.67
C GLY A 221 -3.15 -7.49 3.02
N TYR A 222 -2.82 -8.66 3.55
CA TYR A 222 -1.50 -9.06 4.03
C TYR A 222 -1.32 -10.55 3.68
N GLY A 223 -0.19 -11.14 4.00
CA GLY A 223 0.08 -12.56 3.79
C GLY A 223 0.63 -12.88 2.42
N ASP A 224 0.52 -14.18 2.12
CA ASP A 224 0.83 -14.75 0.80
C ASP A 224 0.01 -14.07 -0.30
N ARG A 225 -1.22 -13.62 -0.02
CA ARG A 225 -2.09 -12.89 -0.97
C ARG A 225 -1.50 -11.55 -1.38
N TYR A 226 -0.97 -10.78 -0.44
CA TYR A 226 -0.31 -9.50 -0.73
C TYR A 226 0.91 -9.71 -1.63
N ARG A 227 1.79 -10.64 -1.26
CA ARG A 227 3.00 -10.94 -2.05
C ARG A 227 2.68 -11.45 -3.44
N GLN A 228 1.71 -12.35 -3.56
CA GLN A 228 1.22 -12.83 -4.84
C GLN A 228 0.71 -11.67 -5.69
N GLY A 229 -0.14 -10.80 -5.12
CA GLY A 229 -0.68 -9.63 -5.82
C GLY A 229 0.40 -8.68 -6.34
N ILE A 230 1.43 -8.40 -5.53
CA ILE A 230 2.59 -7.59 -5.94
C ILE A 230 3.38 -8.27 -7.07
N ALA A 231 3.64 -9.56 -6.94
CA ALA A 231 4.36 -10.33 -7.96
C ALA A 231 3.57 -10.38 -9.27
N ASP A 232 2.25 -10.59 -9.22
CA ASP A 232 1.38 -10.64 -10.40
C ASP A 232 1.29 -9.28 -11.07
N TRP A 233 1.22 -8.21 -10.27
CA TRP A 233 1.27 -6.84 -10.77
C TRP A 233 2.57 -6.57 -11.52
N HIS A 234 3.72 -6.95 -10.96
CA HIS A 234 5.01 -6.82 -11.64
C HIS A 234 5.05 -7.61 -12.95
N ALA A 235 4.54 -8.85 -12.98
CA ALA A 235 4.50 -9.65 -14.19
C ALA A 235 3.70 -8.97 -15.31
N ILE A 236 2.53 -8.39 -15.00
CA ILE A 236 1.70 -7.67 -15.99
C ILE A 236 2.41 -6.39 -16.46
N ILE A 237 2.92 -5.58 -15.54
CA ILE A 237 3.55 -4.31 -15.89
C ILE A 237 4.84 -4.52 -16.70
N ASP A 238 5.71 -5.43 -16.26
CA ASP A 238 6.99 -5.68 -16.93
C ASP A 238 6.84 -6.55 -18.19
N GLY A 239 5.80 -7.37 -18.26
CA GLY A 239 5.53 -8.23 -19.41
C GLY A 239 4.76 -7.56 -20.54
N LEU A 240 3.89 -6.60 -20.23
CA LEU A 240 2.96 -5.99 -21.19
C LEU A 240 3.12 -4.46 -21.23
N ALA A 241 2.88 -3.76 -20.12
CA ALA A 241 2.76 -2.31 -20.12
C ALA A 241 4.09 -1.61 -20.48
N LYS A 242 5.16 -1.91 -19.74
CA LYS A 242 6.47 -1.30 -19.94
C LYS A 242 7.04 -1.57 -21.35
N PRO A 243 7.08 -2.81 -21.87
CA PRO A 243 7.50 -3.07 -23.25
C PRO A 243 6.67 -2.33 -24.29
N THR A 244 5.37 -2.16 -24.06
CA THR A 244 4.50 -1.38 -24.95
C THR A 244 4.84 0.10 -24.91
N PHE A 245 5.06 0.68 -23.72
CA PHE A 245 5.43 2.09 -23.56
C PHE A 245 6.84 2.40 -24.09
N ASP A 246 7.73 1.42 -24.06
CA ASP A 246 9.10 1.51 -24.57
C ASP A 246 9.18 1.22 -26.09
N GLY A 247 8.06 0.86 -26.74
CA GLY A 247 7.99 0.56 -28.18
C GLY A 247 8.56 -0.80 -28.59
N VAL A 248 8.95 -1.64 -27.62
CA VAL A 248 9.47 -3.00 -27.86
C VAL A 248 8.35 -3.97 -28.23
N LEU A 249 7.15 -3.76 -27.69
CA LEU A 249 5.97 -4.57 -27.98
C LEU A 249 4.91 -3.70 -28.65
N ALA A 250 4.62 -3.96 -29.93
CA ALA A 250 3.63 -3.21 -30.70
C ALA A 250 2.19 -3.66 -30.36
N LEU A 251 1.79 -3.53 -29.10
CA LEU A 251 0.47 -3.96 -28.61
C LEU A 251 -0.53 -2.79 -28.73
N PRO A 252 -1.42 -2.78 -29.73
CA PRO A 252 -2.33 -1.65 -29.96
C PRO A 252 -3.38 -1.53 -28.85
N ASP A 253 -3.90 -2.65 -28.37
CA ASP A 253 -4.90 -2.70 -27.30
C ASP A 253 -4.30 -3.23 -26.00
N LEU A 254 -3.51 -2.36 -25.35
CA LEU A 254 -2.94 -2.67 -24.03
C LEU A 254 -4.02 -2.82 -22.95
N ALA A 255 -5.17 -2.14 -23.09
CA ALA A 255 -6.25 -2.20 -22.12
C ALA A 255 -6.87 -3.61 -22.04
N ALA A 256 -7.20 -4.19 -23.19
CA ALA A 256 -7.71 -5.55 -23.29
C ALA A 256 -6.68 -6.57 -22.81
N ALA A 257 -5.40 -6.39 -23.16
CA ALA A 257 -4.33 -7.28 -22.73
C ALA A 257 -4.14 -7.30 -21.20
N ILE A 258 -4.15 -6.13 -20.55
CA ILE A 258 -4.11 -6.05 -19.08
C ILE A 258 -5.32 -6.74 -18.47
N THR A 259 -6.51 -6.54 -19.06
CA THR A 259 -7.76 -7.16 -18.60
C THR A 259 -7.71 -8.69 -18.73
N GLU A 260 -7.25 -9.22 -19.87
CA GLU A 260 -7.10 -10.66 -20.10
C GLU A 260 -6.05 -11.28 -19.15
N ALA A 261 -4.93 -10.60 -18.93
CA ALA A 261 -3.90 -11.05 -18.00
C ALA A 261 -4.40 -11.08 -16.55
N ARG A 262 -5.12 -10.03 -16.12
CA ARG A 262 -5.75 -9.98 -14.79
C ARG A 262 -6.77 -11.09 -14.58
N ALA A 263 -7.57 -11.40 -15.61
CA ALA A 263 -8.56 -12.49 -15.55
C ALA A 263 -7.93 -13.88 -15.43
N ALA A 264 -6.66 -14.05 -15.83
CA ALA A 264 -5.93 -15.31 -15.72
C ALA A 264 -5.21 -15.50 -14.36
N ILE A 265 -5.31 -14.54 -13.44
CA ILE A 265 -4.70 -14.64 -12.12
C ILE A 265 -5.44 -15.70 -11.30
N MET A 266 -4.66 -16.64 -10.74
CA MET A 266 -5.13 -17.67 -9.83
C MET A 266 -4.19 -17.75 -8.62
N PRO A 267 -4.61 -18.32 -7.48
CA PRO A 267 -3.73 -18.59 -6.35
C PRO A 267 -2.61 -19.60 -6.73
N ASP A 268 -1.52 -19.11 -7.29
CA ASP A 268 -0.37 -19.90 -7.75
C ASP A 268 0.96 -19.14 -7.49
N PRO A 269 1.76 -19.56 -6.49
CA PRO A 269 3.07 -18.96 -6.19
C PRO A 269 4.04 -18.91 -7.37
N ARG A 270 3.89 -19.77 -8.38
CA ARG A 270 4.76 -19.80 -9.56
C ARG A 270 4.26 -18.90 -10.70
N GLN A 271 3.01 -18.43 -10.60
CA GLN A 271 2.33 -17.59 -11.58
C GLN A 271 2.27 -18.23 -12.98
N ALA A 272 2.15 -19.57 -13.04
CA ALA A 272 2.26 -20.31 -14.30
C ALA A 272 1.16 -19.92 -15.29
N ALA A 273 -0.09 -19.83 -14.81
CA ALA A 273 -1.23 -19.41 -15.64
C ALA A 273 -1.06 -17.98 -16.17
N LEU A 274 -0.67 -17.03 -15.29
CA LEU A 274 -0.45 -15.64 -15.66
C LEU A 274 0.69 -15.49 -16.67
N LYS A 275 1.84 -16.14 -16.42
CA LYS A 275 3.00 -16.09 -17.33
C LYS A 275 2.68 -16.68 -18.69
N ARG A 276 1.96 -17.82 -18.71
CA ARG A 276 1.49 -18.43 -19.96
C ARG A 276 0.56 -17.47 -20.71
N LYS A 277 -0.38 -16.84 -20.00
CA LYS A 277 -1.29 -15.86 -20.61
C LYS A 277 -0.56 -14.65 -21.19
N ILE A 278 0.40 -14.09 -20.47
CA ILE A 278 1.25 -12.99 -20.97
C ILE A 278 2.02 -13.43 -22.23
N ALA A 279 2.58 -14.65 -22.24
CA ALA A 279 3.27 -15.17 -23.41
C ALA A 279 2.32 -15.35 -24.62
N GLU A 280 1.11 -15.88 -24.39
CA GLU A 280 0.06 -15.98 -25.43
C GLU A 280 -0.29 -14.61 -26.00
N ILE A 281 -0.50 -13.59 -25.17
CA ILE A 281 -0.79 -12.22 -25.62
C ILE A 281 0.36 -11.68 -26.47
N ARG A 282 1.61 -11.83 -26.01
CA ARG A 282 2.80 -11.34 -26.73
C ARG A 282 2.98 -12.03 -28.08
N ALA A 283 2.67 -13.32 -28.17
CA ALA A 283 2.77 -14.09 -29.42
C ALA A 283 1.73 -13.67 -30.48
N ARG A 284 0.61 -13.07 -30.09
CA ARG A 284 -0.41 -12.56 -31.01
C ARG A 284 0.00 -11.23 -31.67
N VAL A 285 0.97 -10.53 -31.09
CA VAL A 285 1.45 -9.25 -31.62
C VAL A 285 2.40 -9.54 -32.79
N PRO A 286 2.17 -8.97 -33.98
CA PRO A 286 3.11 -9.12 -35.09
C PRO A 286 4.48 -8.59 -34.65
N GLN A 287 5.53 -9.40 -34.83
CA GLN A 287 6.90 -8.93 -34.61
C GLN A 287 7.15 -7.79 -35.59
N ALA A 288 7.53 -6.61 -35.09
CA ALA A 288 7.90 -5.50 -35.94
C ALA A 288 9.03 -5.97 -36.87
N ALA A 289 8.80 -5.92 -38.19
CA ALA A 289 9.82 -6.15 -39.17
C ALA A 289 10.96 -5.13 -38.92
N SER A 290 12.18 -5.65 -38.77
CA SER A 290 13.40 -4.84 -38.59
C SER A 290 13.73 -4.02 -39.83
#